data_AF-A0A1R1WXF5-F1
#
_entry.id   AF-A0A1R1WXF5-F1
#
_cell.length_a   1.000
_cell.length_b   1.000
_cell.length_c   1.000
_cell.angle_alpha   90.00
_cell.angle_beta   90.00
_cell.angle_gamma   90.00
#
_symmetry.space_group_name_H-M   'P 1'
#
loop_
_entity.id
_entity.type
_entity.pdbx_description
1 polymer ?
#
loop_
_entity_poly.entity_id
_entity_poly.type
_entity_poly.pdbx_seq_one_letter_code
_entity_poly.pdbx_strand_id
1 'polypeptide(L)'
;MEEHKYSFIFFIVLVFSFADVYGMYANDDASSFATSVTSDTLSLKQAVFISVFAEFIEAFFLDSKILLTIRGDIIDISRIGHQSELLMLKMTTSAIGSTSWAIFSTLRGWFVSSTHLIIDTVVGMVISAFDGNTTKWRFNGFA
;
A
#
# COMPACT_ATOMS: atom_id res chain seq x y z
N MET A 1 23.00 20.01 -10.07
CA MET A 1 21.80 19.26 -9.66
C MET A 1 21.48 19.79 -8.27
N GLU A 2 20.37 20.51 -8.08
CA GLU A 2 20.03 21.02 -6.73
C GLU A 2 19.66 19.83 -5.84
N GLU A 3 20.51 19.53 -4.86
CA GLU A 3 20.46 18.27 -4.08
C GLU A 3 19.21 18.14 -3.18
N HIS A 4 18.41 19.20 -3.05
CA HIS A 4 17.23 19.26 -2.18
C HIS A 4 15.89 19.43 -2.90
N LYS A 5 15.86 19.45 -4.24
CA LYS A 5 14.65 19.77 -5.02
C LYS A 5 13.47 18.81 -4.73
N TYR A 6 13.74 17.57 -4.32
CA TYR A 6 12.71 16.54 -4.06
C TYR A 6 12.59 16.09 -2.60
N SER A 7 13.40 16.64 -1.69
CA SER A 7 13.39 16.25 -0.27
C SER A 7 12.03 16.47 0.39
N PHE A 8 11.29 17.51 -0.04
CA PHE A 8 9.95 17.79 0.46
C PHE A 8 8.94 16.70 0.06
N ILE A 9 8.96 16.25 -1.20
CA ILE A 9 8.07 15.18 -1.69
C ILE A 9 8.39 13.86 -0.96
N PHE A 10 9.68 13.58 -0.76
CA PHE A 10 10.12 12.43 0.01
C PHE A 10 9.62 12.46 1.45
N PHE A 11 9.72 13.61 2.13
CA PHE A 11 9.23 13.73 3.51
C PHE A 11 7.71 13.54 3.60
N ILE A 12 6.95 14.11 2.67
CA ILE A 12 5.50 13.90 2.60
C ILE A 12 5.19 12.42 2.41
N VAL A 13 5.77 11.77 1.40
CA VAL A 13 5.44 10.37 1.11
C VAL A 13 5.81 9.48 2.29
N LEU A 14 6.92 9.76 3.00
CA LEU A 14 7.32 9.04 4.19
C LEU A 14 6.23 9.11 5.27
N VAL A 15 5.76 10.31 5.62
CA VAL A 15 4.73 10.50 6.65
C VAL A 15 3.42 9.81 6.28
N PHE A 16 3.00 9.95 5.02
CA PHE A 16 1.76 9.30 4.55
C PHE A 16 1.90 7.78 4.48
N SER A 17 3.04 7.23 4.05
CA SER A 17 3.26 5.78 4.05
C SER A 17 3.24 5.18 5.45
N PHE A 18 3.78 5.87 6.47
CA PHE A 18 3.64 5.43 7.86
C PHE A 18 2.17 5.39 8.30
N ALA A 19 1.41 6.43 7.93
CA ALA A 19 -0.01 6.51 8.26
C ALA A 19 -0.86 5.49 7.49
N ASP A 20 -0.49 5.16 6.25
CA ASP A 20 -1.12 4.14 5.40
C ASP A 20 -1.00 2.76 6.04
N VAL A 21 0.25 2.37 6.35
CA VAL A 21 0.57 1.08 6.97
C VAL A 21 -0.11 0.94 8.32
N TYR A 22 -0.14 2.01 9.13
CA TYR A 22 -0.89 2.01 10.39
C TYR A 22 -2.38 1.72 10.20
N GLY A 23 -3.03 2.40 9.25
CA GLY A 23 -4.45 2.23 8.97
C GLY A 23 -4.77 0.82 8.45
N MET A 24 -3.94 0.30 7.56
CA MET A 24 -4.07 -1.03 6.97
C MET A 24 -3.88 -2.14 8.02
N TYR A 25 -2.81 -2.11 8.81
CA TYR A 25 -2.56 -3.13 9.81
C TYR A 25 -3.64 -3.17 10.88
N ALA A 26 -4.13 -2.01 11.33
CA ALA A 26 -5.25 -1.98 12.27
C ALA A 26 -6.52 -2.65 11.72
N ASN A 27 -6.78 -2.54 10.42
CA ASN A 27 -7.89 -3.23 9.75
C ASN A 27 -7.61 -4.74 9.59
N ASP A 28 -6.40 -5.11 9.20
CA ASP A 28 -6.02 -6.49 8.89
C ASP A 28 -5.86 -7.34 10.17
N ASP A 29 -5.39 -6.74 11.26
CA ASP A 29 -5.35 -7.34 12.60
C ASP A 29 -6.77 -7.62 13.11
N ALA A 30 -7.67 -6.65 12.96
CA ALA A 30 -9.06 -6.79 13.38
C ALA A 30 -9.72 -7.95 12.63
N SER A 31 -9.45 -8.08 11.33
CA SER A 31 -9.88 -9.22 10.50
C SER A 31 -9.34 -10.55 11.03
N SER A 32 -8.04 -10.63 11.27
CA SER A 32 -7.35 -11.89 11.54
C SER A 32 -7.60 -12.42 12.95
N PHE A 33 -7.71 -11.52 13.94
CA PHE A 33 -7.91 -11.88 15.34
C PHE A 33 -9.38 -11.83 15.80
N ALA A 34 -10.32 -11.38 14.95
CA ALA A 34 -11.75 -11.28 15.31
C ALA A 34 -12.29 -12.59 15.91
N THR A 35 -12.06 -13.73 15.26
CA THR A 35 -12.58 -15.02 15.71
C THR A 35 -11.94 -15.45 17.04
N SER A 36 -10.62 -15.30 17.18
CA SER A 36 -9.90 -15.72 18.39
C SER A 36 -10.22 -14.87 19.62
N VAL A 37 -10.51 -13.58 19.41
CA VAL A 37 -10.91 -12.67 20.49
C VAL A 37 -12.37 -12.87 20.87
N THR A 38 -13.26 -13.09 19.89
CA THR A 38 -14.70 -13.34 20.15
C THR A 38 -14.98 -14.73 20.73
N SER A 39 -14.11 -15.71 20.49
CA SER A 39 -14.18 -17.04 21.10
C SER A 39 -13.53 -17.12 22.49
N ASP A 40 -13.14 -15.99 23.08
CA ASP A 40 -12.38 -15.89 24.34
C ASP A 40 -11.11 -16.76 24.38
N THR A 41 -10.57 -17.11 23.21
CA THR A 41 -9.34 -17.91 23.10
C THR A 41 -8.11 -17.04 23.34
N LEU A 42 -8.17 -15.76 22.92
CA LEU A 42 -7.15 -14.75 23.19
C LEU A 42 -7.80 -13.48 23.72
N SER A 43 -7.18 -12.85 24.71
CA SER A 43 -7.56 -11.49 25.10
C SER A 43 -7.09 -10.48 24.04
N LEU A 44 -7.78 -9.34 23.95
CA LEU A 44 -7.40 -8.25 23.03
C LEU A 44 -5.92 -7.82 23.21
N LYS A 45 -5.44 -7.77 24.46
CA LYS A 45 -4.04 -7.42 24.77
C LYS A 45 -3.05 -8.45 24.22
N GLN A 46 -3.39 -9.74 24.30
CA GLN A 46 -2.53 -10.80 23.77
C GLN A 46 -2.53 -10.77 22.23
N ALA A 47 -3.69 -10.59 21.61
CA ALA A 47 -3.80 -10.48 20.15
C ALA A 47 -2.94 -9.33 19.60
N VAL A 48 -3.02 -8.14 20.20
CA VAL A 48 -2.18 -6.99 19.80
C VAL A 48 -0.69 -7.30 19.97
N PHE A 49 -0.28 -7.91 21.08
CA PHE A 49 1.14 -8.22 21.30
C PHE A 49 1.66 -9.22 20.28
N ILE A 50 0.89 -10.26 19.96
CA ILE A 50 1.25 -11.26 18.94
C ILE A 50 1.34 -10.61 17.55
N SER A 51 0.36 -9.77 17.20
CA SER A 51 0.34 -9.01 15.94
C SER A 51 1.63 -8.21 15.75
N VAL A 52 2.06 -7.42 16.75
CA VAL A 52 3.27 -6.59 16.61
C VAL A 52 4.50 -7.41 16.23
N PHE A 53 4.69 -8.60 16.82
CA PHE A 53 5.81 -9.47 16.46
C PHE A 53 5.63 -10.12 15.09
N ALA A 54 4.41 -10.56 14.76
CA ALA A 54 4.10 -11.18 13.48
C ALA A 54 4.36 -10.20 12.33
N GLU A 55 3.83 -8.98 12.42
CA GLU A 55 3.99 -7.91 11.44
C GLU A 55 5.45 -7.46 11.30
N PHE A 56 6.19 -7.38 12.42
CA PHE A 56 7.62 -7.09 12.37
C PHE A 56 8.36 -8.18 11.59
N ILE A 57 8.11 -9.46 11.89
CA ILE A 57 8.75 -10.57 11.17
C ILE A 57 8.35 -10.56 9.69
N GLU A 58 7.08 -10.33 9.37
CA GLU A 58 6.61 -10.25 7.99
C GLU A 58 7.37 -9.17 7.19
N ALA A 59 7.52 -7.97 7.76
CA ALA A 59 8.23 -6.87 7.14
C ALA A 59 9.70 -7.19 6.82
N PHE A 60 10.39 -8.01 7.63
CA PHE A 60 11.77 -8.42 7.35
C PHE A 60 11.89 -9.51 6.29
N PHE A 61 10.93 -10.44 6.23
CA PHE A 61 11.09 -11.69 5.46
C PHE A 61 10.32 -11.72 4.14
N LEU A 62 9.19 -11.00 4.01
CA LEU A 62 8.24 -11.19 2.90
C LEU A 62 8.14 -10.00 1.93
N ASP A 63 8.77 -8.86 2.22
CA ASP A 63 8.58 -7.61 1.48
C ASP A 63 9.04 -7.66 0.00
N SER A 64 10.14 -8.36 -0.27
CA SER A 64 10.78 -8.33 -1.60
C SER A 64 9.92 -8.84 -2.76
N LYS A 65 8.97 -9.75 -2.50
CA LYS A 65 8.14 -10.37 -3.55
C LYS A 65 6.97 -9.49 -3.96
N ILE A 66 6.35 -8.78 -3.02
CA ILE A 66 5.18 -7.92 -3.27
C ILE A 66 5.58 -6.68 -4.07
N LEU A 67 6.74 -6.09 -3.74
CA LEU A 67 7.27 -4.94 -4.46
C LEU A 67 7.55 -5.25 -5.95
N LEU A 68 8.03 -6.47 -6.23
CA LEU A 68 8.28 -6.92 -7.59
C LEU A 68 6.99 -7.11 -8.39
N THR A 69 5.92 -7.62 -7.78
CA THR A 69 4.62 -7.76 -8.44
C THR A 69 4.00 -6.40 -8.77
N ILE A 70 4.01 -5.44 -7.85
CA ILE A 70 3.44 -4.10 -8.11
C ILE A 70 4.20 -3.37 -9.24
N ARG A 71 5.54 -3.41 -9.20
CA ARG A 71 6.37 -2.73 -10.22
C ARG A 71 6.41 -3.46 -11.56
N GLY A 72 6.36 -4.78 -11.54
CA GLY A 72 6.54 -5.62 -12.73
C GLY A 72 5.24 -5.93 -13.46
N ASP A 73 4.16 -6.20 -12.72
CA ASP A 73 2.95 -6.79 -13.30
C ASP A 73 1.79 -5.81 -13.45
N ILE A 74 1.81 -4.66 -12.76
CA ILE A 74 0.70 -3.69 -12.80
C ILE A 74 0.99 -2.55 -13.80
N ILE A 75 2.22 -2.03 -13.81
CA ILE A 75 2.61 -0.84 -14.57
C ILE A 75 3.65 -1.19 -15.64
N ASP A 76 3.44 -0.77 -16.88
CA ASP A 76 4.45 -0.85 -17.93
C ASP A 76 5.39 0.36 -17.91
N ILE A 77 6.52 0.22 -17.21
CA ILE A 77 7.53 1.27 -17.05
C ILE A 77 8.09 1.75 -18.41
N SER A 78 8.09 0.91 -19.44
CA SER A 78 8.58 1.28 -20.78
C SER A 78 7.75 2.40 -21.43
N ARG A 79 6.47 2.53 -21.06
CA ARG A 79 5.53 3.53 -21.58
C ARG A 79 5.57 4.85 -20.82
N ILE A 80 6.17 4.88 -19.63
CA ILE A 80 6.27 6.07 -18.78
C ILE A 80 7.38 7.03 -19.28
N GLY A 81 8.28 6.56 -20.15
CA GLY A 81 9.32 7.39 -20.74
C GLY A 81 10.29 7.97 -19.69
N HIS A 82 10.93 9.10 -20.01
CA HIS A 82 11.91 9.77 -19.13
C HIS A 82 11.27 10.81 -18.19
N GLN A 83 10.02 10.59 -17.75
CA GLN A 83 9.28 11.51 -16.89
C GLN A 83 9.31 11.10 -15.41
N SER A 84 10.51 10.86 -14.86
CA SER A 84 10.69 10.38 -13.48
C SER A 84 10.14 11.36 -12.43
N GLU A 85 10.18 12.67 -12.70
CA GLU A 85 9.64 13.71 -11.82
C GLU A 85 8.10 13.61 -11.70
N LEU A 86 7.43 13.39 -12.82
CA LEU A 86 5.98 13.22 -12.86
C LEU A 86 5.56 11.92 -12.16
N LEU A 87 6.28 10.82 -12.42
CA LEU A 87 6.02 9.53 -11.77
C LEU A 87 6.10 9.63 -10.25
N MET A 88 7.14 10.30 -9.74
CA MET A 88 7.33 10.50 -8.30
C MET A 88 6.18 11.29 -7.69
N LEU A 89 5.81 12.44 -8.27
CA LEU A 89 4.69 13.27 -7.79
C LEU A 89 3.36 12.50 -7.78
N LYS A 90 3.12 11.72 -8.83
CA LYS A 90 1.88 10.95 -9.01
C LYS A 90 1.82 9.75 -8.06
N MET A 91 2.93 9.03 -7.86
CA MET A 91 3.04 8.00 -6.82
C MET A 91 2.79 8.56 -5.41
N THR A 92 3.30 9.75 -5.10
CA THR A 92 3.00 10.41 -3.82
C THR A 92 1.51 10.72 -3.69
N THR A 93 0.85 11.17 -4.76
CA THR A 93 -0.60 11.41 -4.76
C THR A 93 -1.40 10.12 -4.57
N SER A 94 -0.96 9.02 -5.20
CA SER A 94 -1.52 7.69 -5.02
C SER A 94 -1.43 7.23 -3.56
N ALA A 95 -0.26 7.40 -2.93
CA ALA A 95 -0.05 7.06 -1.52
C ALA A 95 -0.99 7.86 -0.62
N ILE A 96 -1.12 9.18 -0.81
CA ILE A 96 -2.05 10.03 -0.04
C ILE A 96 -3.50 9.54 -0.20
N GLY A 97 -3.90 9.16 -1.41
CA GLY A 97 -5.22 8.58 -1.69
C GLY A 97 -5.47 7.27 -0.93
N SER A 98 -4.50 6.35 -0.98
CA SER A 98 -4.51 5.09 -0.22
C SER A 98 -4.66 5.36 1.27
N THR A 99 -3.76 6.17 1.83
CA THR A 99 -3.74 6.51 3.26
C THR A 99 -5.06 7.11 3.72
N SER A 100 -5.60 8.04 2.94
CA SER A 100 -6.85 8.73 3.31
C SER A 100 -8.01 7.75 3.38
N TRP A 101 -8.10 6.80 2.45
CA TRP A 101 -9.13 5.78 2.46
C TRP A 101 -8.90 4.74 3.56
N ALA A 102 -7.66 4.25 3.74
CA ALA A 102 -7.30 3.29 4.79
C ALA A 102 -7.69 3.82 6.18
N ILE A 103 -7.28 5.05 6.51
CA ILE A 103 -7.61 5.65 7.79
C ILE A 103 -9.12 5.85 7.92
N PHE A 104 -9.79 6.31 6.86
CA PHE A 104 -11.22 6.51 6.88
C PHE A 104 -11.99 5.20 7.11
N SER A 105 -11.65 4.12 6.41
CA SER A 105 -12.30 2.82 6.58
C SER A 105 -12.06 2.23 7.96
N THR A 106 -10.82 2.32 8.45
CA THR A 106 -10.45 1.82 9.78
C THR A 106 -11.18 2.59 10.88
N LEU A 107 -11.28 3.92 10.77
CA LEU A 107 -12.07 4.74 11.71
C LEU A 107 -13.57 4.40 11.68
N ARG A 108 -14.09 3.95 10.53
CA ARG A 108 -15.49 3.52 10.38
C ARG A 108 -15.72 2.06 10.75
N GLY A 109 -14.67 1.29 11.04
CA GLY A 109 -14.74 -0.15 11.28
C GLY A 109 -15.19 -0.94 10.06
N TRP A 110 -14.94 -0.44 8.85
CA TRP A 110 -15.27 -1.12 7.61
C TRP A 110 -14.17 -2.09 7.24
N PHE A 111 -14.57 -3.32 6.91
CA PHE A 111 -13.65 -4.33 6.40
C PHE A 111 -13.28 -4.03 4.95
N VAL A 112 -12.05 -3.59 4.73
CA VAL A 112 -11.52 -3.28 3.39
C VAL A 112 -10.33 -4.18 3.09
N SER A 113 -10.14 -4.56 1.83
CA SER A 113 -8.94 -5.28 1.42
C SER A 113 -7.79 -4.31 1.13
N SER A 114 -6.75 -4.38 1.95
CA SER A 114 -5.47 -3.68 1.80
C SER A 114 -4.86 -3.84 0.39
N THR A 115 -4.88 -5.05 -0.16
CA THR A 115 -4.35 -5.34 -1.50
C THR A 115 -5.10 -4.58 -2.59
N HIS A 116 -6.44 -4.60 -2.54
CA HIS A 116 -7.26 -3.88 -3.50
C HIS A 116 -7.04 -2.37 -3.41
N LEU A 117 -6.93 -1.84 -2.19
CA LEU A 117 -6.70 -0.41 -1.98
C LEU A 117 -5.42 0.09 -2.67
N ILE A 118 -4.30 -0.63 -2.48
CA ILE A 118 -3.03 -0.26 -3.11
C ILE A 118 -3.12 -0.40 -4.63
N ILE A 119 -3.69 -1.49 -5.14
CA ILE A 119 -3.80 -1.71 -6.60
C ILE A 119 -4.69 -0.63 -7.24
N ASP A 120 -5.84 -0.35 -6.66
CA ASP A 120 -6.82 0.59 -7.22
C ASP A 120 -6.29 2.02 -7.25
N THR A 121 -5.59 2.44 -6.20
CA THR A 121 -4.97 3.77 -6.14
C THR A 121 -3.85 3.91 -7.17
N VAL A 122 -2.99 2.89 -7.30
CA VAL A 122 -1.90 2.86 -8.28
C VAL A 122 -2.44 2.84 -9.72
N VAL A 123 -3.43 2.00 -10.02
CA VAL A 123 -4.07 1.95 -11.34
C VAL A 123 -4.77 3.26 -11.66
N GLY A 124 -5.52 3.83 -10.70
CA GLY A 124 -6.17 5.13 -10.86
C GLY A 124 -5.16 6.25 -11.14
N MET A 125 -4.02 6.22 -10.45
CA MET A 125 -2.91 7.14 -10.70
C MET A 125 -2.37 7.00 -12.13
N VAL A 126 -2.10 5.77 -12.60
CA VAL A 126 -1.59 5.52 -13.95
C VAL A 126 -2.57 6.02 -15.02
N ILE A 127 -3.86 5.73 -14.88
CA ILE A 127 -4.91 6.21 -15.79
C ILE A 127 -4.98 7.75 -15.78
N SER A 128 -4.85 8.38 -14.61
CA SER A 128 -4.96 9.83 -14.47
C SER A 128 -3.75 10.62 -14.99
N ALA A 129 -2.56 10.01 -14.96
CA ALA A 129 -1.30 10.68 -15.25
C ALA A 129 -0.77 10.39 -16.65
N PHE A 130 -1.08 9.20 -17.17
CA PHE A 130 -0.58 8.70 -18.44
C PHE A 130 -1.76 8.33 -19.33
N ASP A 131 -1.97 7.04 -19.56
CA ASP A 131 -3.03 6.49 -20.39
C ASP A 131 -3.44 5.12 -19.82
N GLY A 132 -4.69 4.72 -20.06
CA GLY A 132 -5.20 3.41 -19.64
C GLY A 132 -4.40 2.25 -20.23
N ASN A 133 -3.74 2.44 -21.37
CA ASN A 133 -2.88 1.44 -21.98
C ASN A 133 -1.53 1.24 -21.26
N THR A 134 -1.17 2.07 -20.28
CA THR A 134 0.04 1.91 -19.46
C THR A 134 -0.14 0.87 -18.35
N THR A 135 -1.40 0.60 -17.98
CA THR A 135 -1.76 -0.49 -17.07
C THR A 135 -1.79 -1.82 -17.82
N LYS A 136 -1.18 -2.86 -17.24
CA LYS A 136 -1.24 -4.21 -17.79
C LYS A 136 -2.56 -4.89 -17.39
N TRP A 137 -3.56 -4.81 -18.28
CA TRP A 137 -4.89 -5.38 -18.04
C TRP A 137 -4.97 -6.91 -18.20
N ARG A 138 -4.00 -7.50 -18.90
CA ARG A 138 -4.00 -8.93 -19.21
C ARG A 138 -3.05 -9.65 -18.26
N PHE A 139 -3.58 -10.67 -17.58
CA PHE A 139 -2.78 -11.65 -16.88
C PHE A 139 -2.06 -12.52 -17.92
N ASN A 140 -0.73 -12.46 -17.96
CA ASN A 140 0.09 -13.21 -18.92
C ASN A 140 0.59 -14.57 -18.39
N GLY A 141 0.06 -15.05 -17.27
CA GLY A 141 0.47 -16.32 -16.67
C GLY A 141 1.83 -16.27 -15.98
N PHE A 142 2.15 -17.31 -15.22
CA PHE A 142 3.49 -17.55 -14.72
C PHE A 142 4.29 -18.21 -15.84
N ALA A 143 5.27 -17.48 -16.40
CA ALA A 143 6.29 -18.06 -17.28
C ALA A 143 7.33 -18.83 -16.47
#